data_AF-A0A427XHF3-F1
#
_entry.id   AF-A0A427XHF3-F1
#
_cell.length_a   1.000
_cell.length_b   1.000
_cell.length_c   1.000
_cell.angle_alpha   90.00
_cell.angle_beta   90.00
_cell.angle_gamma   90.00
#
_symmetry.space_group_name_H-M   'P 1'
#
loop_
_entity.id
_entity.type
_entity.pdbx_description
1 polymer ?
#
loop_
_entity_poly.entity_id
_entity_poly.type
_entity_poly.pdbx_seq_one_letter_code
_entity_poly.pdbx_strand_id
1 'polypeptide(L)'
;MLATHDTTALDAAIDTEIRAALASLRTELELKLESSTAMAQPQSHPLGSHVHALAIGMVEDLTGFFVAADTLENAAAVTGDDLEDKAQYWWSPSEWGWQYTGGTAPGIVTTEIWALAKGLPEGADDENENGEYAALAGLYEERIILCLQRLRGEGELRNVQGEELWVWVHYADASNENIDDTSFARLNDRATAELFGKRWGGGLSAVLEERFAVLQPEGRET
;
A
#
# COMPACT_ATOMS: atom_id res chain seq x y z
N MET A 1 1.29 9.81 26.08
CA MET A 1 0.79 8.62 26.83
C MET A 1 -0.41 8.04 26.06
N LEU A 2 -0.17 7.28 24.99
CA LEU A 2 -1.24 6.85 24.04
C LEU A 2 -1.67 5.39 24.15
N ALA A 3 -0.93 4.55 24.87
CA ALA A 3 -1.18 3.11 25.03
C ALA A 3 -2.49 2.74 25.76
N THR A 4 -3.32 3.73 26.14
CA THR A 4 -4.58 3.55 26.86
C THR A 4 -5.82 3.91 26.03
N HIS A 5 -5.66 4.36 24.79
CA HIS A 5 -6.81 4.71 23.95
C HIS A 5 -7.41 3.44 23.34
N ASP A 6 -8.73 3.34 23.37
CA ASP A 6 -9.45 2.27 22.68
C ASP A 6 -9.37 2.51 21.16
N THR A 7 -8.58 1.67 20.48
CA THR A 7 -8.39 1.75 19.02
C THR A 7 -9.35 0.87 18.25
N THR A 8 -10.31 0.19 18.90
CA THR A 8 -11.18 -0.81 18.27
C THR A 8 -11.96 -0.22 17.08
N ALA A 9 -12.45 1.02 17.24
CA ALA A 9 -13.18 1.71 16.17
C ALA A 9 -12.27 2.08 15.00
N LEU A 10 -11.06 2.59 15.28
CA LEU A 10 -10.05 2.89 14.27
C LEU A 10 -9.66 1.61 13.50
N ASP A 11 -9.46 0.49 14.19
CA ASP A 11 -9.11 -0.79 13.58
C ASP A 11 -10.19 -1.29 12.63
N ALA A 12 -11.45 -1.20 13.06
CA ALA A 12 -12.58 -1.57 12.23
C ALA A 12 -12.71 -0.65 11.00
N ALA A 13 -12.46 0.65 11.18
CA ALA A 13 -12.49 1.62 10.09
C ALA A 13 -11.39 1.36 9.06
N ILE A 14 -10.15 1.11 9.50
CA ILE A 14 -9.02 0.76 8.62
C ILE A 14 -9.31 -0.54 7.86
N ASP A 15 -9.74 -1.61 8.54
CA ASP A 15 -10.06 -2.88 7.87
C ASP A 15 -11.16 -2.70 6.82
N THR A 16 -12.21 -1.96 7.17
CA THR A 16 -13.34 -1.69 6.26
C THR A 16 -12.87 -0.96 5.00
N GLU A 17 -12.09 0.11 5.13
CA GLU A 17 -11.60 0.89 3.99
C GLU A 17 -10.62 0.10 3.12
N ILE A 18 -9.65 -0.63 3.72
CA ILE A 18 -8.72 -1.44 2.94
C ILE A 18 -9.45 -2.55 2.19
N ARG A 19 -10.41 -3.24 2.82
CA ARG A 19 -11.20 -4.28 2.13
C ARG A 19 -12.09 -3.69 1.04
N ALA A 20 -12.67 -2.52 1.25
CA ALA A 20 -13.42 -1.81 0.22
C ALA A 20 -12.52 -1.46 -0.98
N ALA A 21 -11.29 -1.01 -0.73
CA ALA A 21 -10.31 -0.75 -1.77
C ALA A 21 -9.95 -2.02 -2.56
N LEU A 22 -9.66 -3.13 -1.86
CA LEU A 22 -9.34 -4.42 -2.50
C LEU A 22 -10.52 -4.94 -3.34
N ALA A 23 -11.75 -4.77 -2.86
CA ALA A 23 -12.95 -5.12 -3.61
C ALA A 23 -13.12 -4.23 -4.86
N SER A 24 -12.91 -2.91 -4.72
CA SER A 24 -12.96 -1.96 -5.83
C SER A 24 -11.91 -2.26 -6.90
N LEU A 25 -10.68 -2.58 -6.49
CA LEU A 25 -9.60 -2.98 -7.39
C LEU A 25 -9.99 -4.23 -8.18
N ARG A 26 -10.54 -5.23 -7.48
CA ARG A 26 -11.01 -6.46 -8.12
C ARG A 26 -12.06 -6.19 -9.18
N THR A 27 -13.08 -5.39 -8.86
CA THR A 27 -14.13 -5.01 -9.81
C THR A 27 -13.57 -4.27 -11.02
N GLU A 28 -12.63 -3.34 -10.82
CA GLU A 28 -12.01 -2.62 -11.94
C GLU A 28 -11.22 -3.56 -12.87
N LEU A 29 -10.48 -4.50 -12.29
CA LEU A 29 -9.73 -5.49 -13.05
C LEU A 29 -10.65 -6.45 -13.81
N GLU A 30 -11.75 -6.90 -13.19
CA GLU A 30 -12.78 -7.70 -13.85
C GLU A 30 -13.38 -6.97 -15.06
N LEU A 31 -13.72 -5.68 -14.93
CA LEU A 31 -14.25 -4.87 -16.03
C LEU A 31 -13.24 -4.71 -17.18
N LYS A 32 -11.94 -4.53 -16.86
CA LYS A 32 -10.86 -4.45 -17.84
C LYS A 32 -10.66 -5.79 -18.57
N LEU A 33 -10.75 -6.92 -17.85
CA LEU A 33 -10.70 -8.28 -18.40
C LEU A 33 -11.89 -8.57 -19.32
N GLU A 34 -13.11 -8.24 -18.91
CA GLU A 34 -14.33 -8.42 -19.71
C GLU A 34 -14.30 -7.60 -21.00
N SER A 35 -13.69 -6.41 -20.96
CA SER A 35 -13.45 -5.58 -22.14
C SER A 35 -12.40 -6.17 -23.11
N SER A 36 -11.57 -7.11 -22.62
CA SER A 36 -10.48 -7.74 -23.39
C SER A 36 -10.77 -9.19 -23.82
N THR A 37 -11.62 -9.95 -23.11
CA THR A 37 -12.08 -11.31 -23.49
C THR A 37 -13.25 -11.78 -22.61
N ALA A 38 -14.18 -12.57 -23.17
CA ALA A 38 -15.40 -13.01 -22.50
C ALA A 38 -15.20 -14.09 -21.40
N MET A 39 -15.64 -13.75 -20.18
CA MET A 39 -16.11 -14.57 -19.04
C MET A 39 -15.16 -15.53 -18.30
N ALA A 40 -15.11 -15.33 -16.96
CA ALA A 40 -15.15 -16.41 -15.96
C ALA A 40 -15.85 -15.91 -14.68
N GLN A 41 -16.55 -16.81 -13.96
CA GLN A 41 -17.43 -16.50 -12.83
C GLN A 41 -16.68 -15.96 -11.59
N PRO A 42 -17.24 -14.99 -10.84
CA PRO A 42 -16.65 -14.51 -9.60
C PRO A 42 -16.98 -15.49 -8.45
N GLN A 43 -16.04 -16.35 -8.08
CA GLN A 43 -15.92 -16.75 -6.67
C GLN A 43 -15.07 -15.68 -5.96
N SER A 44 -15.12 -15.62 -4.63
CA SER A 44 -14.25 -14.73 -3.85
C SER A 44 -12.77 -15.09 -4.10
N HIS A 45 -12.15 -14.46 -5.10
CA HIS A 45 -10.81 -14.79 -5.60
C HIS A 45 -9.80 -13.64 -5.35
N PRO A 46 -8.48 -13.90 -5.30
CA PRO A 46 -7.45 -12.87 -5.09
C PRO A 46 -7.40 -11.78 -6.19
N LEU A 47 -6.57 -10.72 -6.01
CA LEU A 47 -6.45 -9.56 -6.92
C LEU A 47 -5.99 -9.96 -8.35
N GLY A 48 -6.29 -9.20 -9.41
CA GLY A 48 -6.05 -9.63 -10.81
C GLY A 48 -4.61 -10.06 -11.16
N SER A 49 -4.43 -10.77 -12.28
CA SER A 49 -3.19 -11.50 -12.63
C SER A 49 -1.95 -10.65 -12.77
N HIS A 50 -2.11 -9.38 -13.13
CA HIS A 50 -0.98 -8.51 -13.43
C HIS A 50 -0.71 -7.50 -12.33
N VAL A 51 -1.48 -7.53 -11.23
CA VAL A 51 -1.17 -6.73 -10.04
C VAL A 51 0.04 -7.34 -9.35
N HIS A 52 1.06 -6.51 -9.13
CA HIS A 52 2.28 -6.95 -8.46
C HIS A 52 2.57 -6.14 -7.19
N ALA A 53 2.10 -4.91 -7.07
CA ALA A 53 2.31 -4.13 -5.86
C ALA A 53 1.02 -3.50 -5.36
N LEU A 54 0.94 -3.33 -4.05
CA LEU A 54 -0.08 -2.54 -3.37
C LEU A 54 0.59 -1.70 -2.31
N ALA A 55 0.21 -0.44 -2.20
CA ALA A 55 0.75 0.45 -1.18
C ALA A 55 -0.34 1.29 -0.54
N ILE A 56 -0.14 1.60 0.74
CA ILE A 56 -1.00 2.50 1.49
C ILE A 56 -0.33 3.86 1.54
N GLY A 57 -0.93 4.84 0.86
CA GLY A 57 -0.47 6.20 0.83
C GLY A 57 -0.99 7.01 2.01
N MET A 58 -0.07 7.59 2.76
CA MET A 58 -0.31 8.45 3.91
C MET A 58 0.19 9.87 3.61
N VAL A 59 -0.34 10.84 4.34
CA VAL A 59 0.14 12.23 4.36
C VAL A 59 0.56 12.56 5.80
N GLU A 60 1.39 13.60 5.98
CA GLU A 60 1.86 14.09 7.29
C GLU A 60 0.71 14.22 8.31
N ASP A 61 -0.38 14.84 7.84
CA ASP A 61 -1.57 15.03 8.65
C ASP A 61 -2.30 13.70 8.87
N LEU A 62 -2.89 13.58 10.05
CA LEU A 62 -3.68 12.44 10.51
C LEU A 62 -5.04 12.34 9.79
N THR A 63 -5.00 12.26 8.46
CA THR A 63 -6.15 12.37 7.56
C THR A 63 -6.27 11.15 6.66
N GLY A 64 -6.93 10.10 7.13
CA GLY A 64 -7.23 8.93 6.28
C GLY A 64 -6.00 8.36 5.56
N PHE A 65 -6.23 7.58 4.51
CA PHE A 65 -5.20 7.08 3.61
C PHE A 65 -5.81 6.84 2.23
N PHE A 66 -4.98 6.66 1.22
CA PHE A 66 -5.39 6.07 -0.05
C PHE A 66 -4.75 4.70 -0.24
N VAL A 67 -5.37 3.85 -1.03
CA VAL A 67 -4.79 2.57 -1.44
C VAL A 67 -4.45 2.68 -2.92
N ALA A 68 -3.22 2.35 -3.28
CA ALA A 68 -2.77 2.34 -4.67
C ALA A 68 -2.27 0.94 -5.02
N ALA A 69 -2.37 0.59 -6.30
CA ALA A 69 -1.91 -0.69 -6.81
C ALA A 69 -1.20 -0.49 -8.14
N ASP A 70 -0.11 -1.22 -8.33
CA ASP A 70 0.64 -1.22 -9.57
C ASP A 70 0.45 -2.53 -10.33
N THR A 71 0.40 -2.40 -11.65
CA THR A 71 0.28 -3.53 -12.56
C THR A 71 1.49 -3.61 -13.48
N LEU A 72 1.74 -4.79 -14.04
CA LEU A 72 2.85 -5.00 -14.96
C LEU A 72 2.77 -4.12 -16.20
N GLU A 73 1.56 -3.84 -16.68
CA GLU A 73 1.34 -2.97 -17.82
C GLU A 73 1.71 -1.52 -17.51
N ASN A 74 1.31 -1.03 -16.33
CA ASN A 74 1.69 0.29 -15.86
C ASN A 74 3.21 0.37 -15.70
N ALA A 75 3.82 -0.64 -15.06
CA ALA A 75 5.26 -0.72 -14.90
C ALA A 75 6.01 -0.77 -16.24
N ALA A 76 5.49 -1.48 -17.24
CA ALA A 76 6.08 -1.59 -18.58
C ALA A 76 5.89 -0.31 -19.42
N ALA A 77 4.88 0.51 -19.13
CA ALA A 77 4.62 1.76 -19.83
C ALA A 77 5.58 2.89 -19.45
N VAL A 78 6.33 2.74 -18.35
CA VAL A 78 7.35 3.71 -17.93
C VAL A 78 8.51 3.71 -18.93
N THR A 79 8.54 4.71 -19.80
CA THR A 79 9.56 4.89 -20.86
C THR A 79 10.43 6.11 -20.56
N GLY A 80 11.74 6.00 -20.83
CA GLY A 80 12.73 7.05 -20.52
C GLY A 80 14.14 6.46 -20.43
N ASP A 81 15.17 7.30 -20.47
CA ASP A 81 16.57 6.86 -20.37
C ASP A 81 17.16 7.05 -18.96
N ASP A 82 16.53 7.87 -18.10
CA ASP A 82 16.96 8.09 -16.73
C ASP A 82 16.43 6.98 -15.79
N LEU A 83 17.33 6.37 -15.02
CA LEU A 83 16.99 5.32 -14.07
C LEU A 83 16.40 5.88 -12.78
N GLU A 84 16.75 7.10 -12.39
CA GLU A 84 16.30 7.70 -11.13
C GLU A 84 14.82 8.10 -11.24
N ASP A 85 14.47 8.79 -12.34
CA ASP A 85 13.08 9.12 -12.66
C ASP A 85 12.20 7.86 -12.75
N LYS A 86 12.71 6.78 -13.37
CA LYS A 86 12.01 5.50 -13.44
C LYS A 86 11.78 4.87 -12.09
N ALA A 87 12.79 4.89 -11.23
CA ALA A 87 12.65 4.38 -9.87
C ALA A 87 11.57 5.15 -9.11
N GLN A 88 11.52 6.48 -9.28
CA GLN A 88 10.48 7.29 -8.66
C GLN A 88 9.09 6.86 -9.14
N TYR A 89 8.89 6.65 -10.45
CA TYR A 89 7.61 6.14 -10.97
C TYR A 89 7.25 4.73 -10.45
N TRP A 90 8.21 3.81 -10.39
CA TRP A 90 7.94 2.43 -9.95
C TRP A 90 7.65 2.30 -8.46
N TRP A 91 8.25 3.15 -7.64
CA TRP A 91 8.19 3.00 -6.18
C TRP A 91 7.37 4.07 -5.47
N SER A 92 6.82 5.06 -6.18
CA SER A 92 5.96 6.11 -5.62
C SER A 92 4.49 5.81 -5.96
N PRO A 93 3.68 5.30 -5.01
CA PRO A 93 2.30 4.94 -5.26
C PRO A 93 1.39 6.09 -5.71
N SER A 94 1.79 7.34 -5.45
CA SER A 94 1.14 8.54 -5.98
C SER A 94 1.13 8.60 -7.51
N GLU A 95 2.09 7.96 -8.15
CA GLU A 95 2.26 7.98 -9.61
C GLU A 95 1.57 6.80 -10.31
N TRP A 96 1.02 5.86 -9.55
CA TRP A 96 0.40 4.66 -10.13
C TRP A 96 -1.00 4.94 -10.69
N GLY A 97 -1.32 4.26 -11.78
CA GLY A 97 -2.56 4.49 -12.53
C GLY A 97 -3.84 4.06 -11.81
N TRP A 98 -3.75 3.24 -10.75
CA TRP A 98 -4.89 2.85 -9.93
C TRP A 98 -4.78 3.37 -8.50
N GLN A 99 -5.79 4.09 -8.06
CA GLN A 99 -5.90 4.60 -6.70
C GLN A 99 -7.35 4.54 -6.22
N TYR A 100 -7.54 4.03 -5.01
CA TYR A 100 -8.77 4.11 -4.26
C TYR A 100 -8.64 5.19 -3.19
N THR A 101 -9.36 6.28 -3.41
CA THR A 101 -9.66 7.28 -2.40
C THR A 101 -11.06 6.97 -1.88
N GLY A 102 -11.19 6.61 -0.60
CA GLY A 102 -12.44 6.14 0.03
C GLY A 102 -13.71 6.91 -0.37
N GLY A 103 -14.85 6.24 -0.28
CA GLY A 103 -16.11 6.64 -0.92
C GLY A 103 -16.74 7.98 -0.55
N THR A 104 -16.21 8.75 0.42
CA THR A 104 -16.73 10.08 0.81
C THR A 104 -15.75 10.80 1.73
N ALA A 105 -15.57 12.12 1.56
CA ALA A 105 -14.83 12.95 2.50
C ALA A 105 -15.75 13.62 3.54
N PRO A 106 -15.36 13.71 4.84
CA PRO A 106 -14.27 12.97 5.47
C PRO A 106 -14.66 11.48 5.67
N GLY A 107 -13.74 10.57 5.36
CA GLY A 107 -13.99 9.12 5.46
C GLY A 107 -14.12 8.63 6.90
N ILE A 108 -14.51 7.36 7.08
CA ILE A 108 -14.68 6.77 8.42
C ILE A 108 -13.37 6.75 9.20
N VAL A 109 -12.24 6.46 8.56
CA VAL A 109 -10.91 6.44 9.19
C VAL A 109 -10.55 7.83 9.72
N THR A 110 -10.74 8.88 8.90
CA THR A 110 -10.52 10.26 9.31
C THR A 110 -11.36 10.61 10.54
N THR A 111 -12.63 10.19 10.58
CA THR A 111 -13.53 10.44 11.73
C THR A 111 -12.98 9.81 13.02
N GLU A 112 -12.53 8.56 12.97
CA GLU A 112 -12.00 7.87 14.15
C GLU A 112 -10.67 8.45 14.62
N ILE A 113 -9.79 8.85 13.71
CA ILE A 113 -8.52 9.50 14.07
C ILE A 113 -8.78 10.86 14.73
N TRP A 114 -9.70 11.67 14.20
CA TRP A 114 -10.08 12.93 14.84
C TRP A 114 -10.73 12.73 16.20
N ALA A 115 -11.45 11.63 16.42
CA ALA A 115 -11.99 11.30 17.73
C ALA A 115 -10.88 11.02 18.75
N LEU A 116 -9.83 10.31 18.33
CA LEU A 116 -8.62 10.07 19.14
C LEU A 116 -7.84 11.37 19.39
N ALA A 117 -7.65 12.20 18.36
CA ALA A 117 -6.92 13.46 18.47
C ALA A 117 -7.61 14.45 19.44
N LYS A 118 -8.95 14.49 19.47
CA LYS A 118 -9.71 15.30 20.46
C LYS A 118 -9.51 14.86 21.91
N GLY A 119 -9.04 13.64 22.14
CA GLY A 119 -8.66 13.15 23.46
C GLY A 119 -7.31 13.67 23.95
N LEU A 120 -6.52 14.29 23.06
CA LEU A 120 -5.23 14.87 23.41
C LEU A 120 -5.39 16.17 24.23
N PRO A 121 -4.44 16.48 25.13
CA PRO A 121 -4.44 17.76 25.85
C PRO A 121 -4.41 18.97 24.92
N GLU A 122 -5.03 20.08 25.34
CA GLU A 122 -4.90 21.36 24.61
C GLU A 122 -3.40 21.73 24.48
N GLY A 123 -2.97 22.10 23.26
CA GLY A 123 -1.56 22.36 22.95
C GLY A 123 -0.73 21.14 22.55
N ALA A 124 -1.35 19.97 22.35
CA ALA A 124 -0.68 18.79 21.78
C ALA A 124 -0.29 18.94 20.29
N ASP A 125 -0.78 20.00 19.63
CA ASP A 125 -0.53 20.39 18.24
C ASP A 125 0.65 21.36 18.09
N ASP A 126 1.23 21.85 19.20
CA ASP A 126 2.46 22.64 19.12
C ASP A 126 3.60 21.71 18.69
N GLU A 127 4.14 21.96 17.50
CA GLU A 127 5.30 21.28 16.88
C GLU A 127 6.54 21.19 17.80
N ASN A 128 6.52 21.86 18.96
CA ASN A 128 7.51 21.77 20.00
C ASN A 128 6.85 21.45 21.36
N GLU A 129 7.10 20.22 21.85
CA GLU A 129 7.16 19.77 23.26
C GLU A 129 6.22 18.64 23.72
N ASN A 130 5.19 18.26 22.96
CA ASN A 130 4.39 17.07 23.31
C ASN A 130 4.46 16.02 22.21
N GLY A 131 5.29 14.99 22.39
CA GLY A 131 5.40 13.82 21.51
C GLY A 131 4.14 12.95 21.45
N GLU A 132 2.96 13.49 21.76
CA GLU A 132 1.68 12.82 21.73
C GLU A 132 1.07 12.83 20.34
N TYR A 133 1.14 13.92 19.58
CA TYR A 133 0.70 13.91 18.18
C TYR A 133 1.57 12.96 17.34
N ALA A 134 2.89 13.06 17.46
CA ALA A 134 3.83 12.12 16.82
C ALA A 134 3.59 10.66 17.24
N ALA A 135 3.26 10.42 18.51
CA ALA A 135 2.91 9.07 18.96
C ALA A 135 1.53 8.61 18.45
N LEU A 136 0.59 9.52 18.15
CA LEU A 136 -0.69 9.18 17.52
C LEU A 136 -0.48 8.83 16.04
N ALA A 137 0.39 9.57 15.35
CA ALA A 137 0.87 9.22 14.00
C ALA A 137 1.52 7.83 13.99
N GLY A 138 2.48 7.57 14.89
CA GLY A 138 3.10 6.25 14.99
C GLY A 138 2.12 5.13 15.38
N LEU A 139 1.11 5.42 16.21
CA LEU A 139 0.03 4.47 16.49
C LEU A 139 -0.77 4.17 15.24
N TYR A 140 -1.12 5.20 14.46
CA TYR A 140 -1.89 5.06 13.23
C TYR A 140 -1.13 4.25 12.16
N GLU A 141 0.14 4.56 11.93
CA GLU A 141 1.06 3.77 11.09
C GLU A 141 1.04 2.29 11.52
N GLU A 142 1.21 2.03 12.81
CA GLU A 142 1.22 0.68 13.37
C GLU A 142 -0.11 -0.05 13.15
N ARG A 143 -1.25 0.64 13.30
CA ARG A 143 -2.57 0.03 13.07
C ARG A 143 -2.77 -0.37 11.61
N ILE A 144 -2.32 0.44 10.66
CA ILE A 144 -2.33 0.10 9.23
C ILE A 144 -1.45 -1.14 8.98
N ILE A 145 -0.22 -1.16 9.47
CA ILE A 145 0.70 -2.29 9.27
C ILE A 145 0.12 -3.57 9.87
N LEU A 146 -0.43 -3.53 11.08
CA LEU A 146 -1.06 -4.70 11.71
C LEU A 146 -2.26 -5.21 10.91
N CYS A 147 -3.07 -4.31 10.36
CA CYS A 147 -4.18 -4.67 9.48
C CYS A 147 -3.68 -5.41 8.23
N LEU A 148 -2.65 -4.87 7.57
CA LEU A 148 -2.05 -5.50 6.38
C LEU A 148 -1.40 -6.86 6.70
N GLN A 149 -0.73 -7.00 7.85
CA GLN A 149 -0.19 -8.29 8.30
C GLN A 149 -1.29 -9.34 8.49
N ARG A 150 -2.42 -8.95 9.09
CA ARG A 150 -3.60 -9.81 9.21
C ARG A 150 -4.13 -10.22 7.83
N LEU A 151 -4.37 -9.26 6.94
CA LEU A 151 -4.88 -9.53 5.59
C LEU A 151 -3.94 -10.45 4.80
N ARG A 152 -2.63 -10.31 4.96
CA ARG A 152 -1.66 -11.27 4.39
C ARG A 152 -1.82 -12.66 4.97
N GLY A 153 -1.93 -12.78 6.30
CA GLY A 153 -2.17 -14.05 6.98
C GLY A 153 -3.48 -14.74 6.57
N GLU A 154 -4.48 -13.96 6.17
CA GLU A 154 -5.75 -14.43 5.60
C GLU A 154 -5.67 -14.79 4.11
N GLY A 155 -4.57 -14.46 3.43
CA GLY A 155 -4.36 -14.73 2.00
C GLY A 155 -5.00 -13.71 1.05
N GLU A 156 -5.48 -12.57 1.57
CA GLU A 156 -6.15 -11.52 0.78
C GLU A 156 -5.17 -10.71 -0.09
N LEU A 157 -3.88 -10.68 0.26
CA LEU A 157 -2.84 -9.90 -0.42
C LEU A 157 -2.10 -10.71 -1.49
N ARG A 158 -2.86 -11.48 -2.28
CA ARG A 158 -2.37 -12.30 -3.39
C ARG A 158 -3.00 -11.89 -4.71
N ASN A 159 -2.30 -12.15 -5.80
CA ASN A 159 -2.90 -12.09 -7.13
C ASN A 159 -3.65 -13.40 -7.47
N VAL A 160 -4.41 -13.45 -8.57
CA VAL A 160 -5.24 -14.61 -8.98
C VAL A 160 -4.41 -15.85 -9.29
N GLN A 161 -3.11 -15.69 -9.56
CA GLN A 161 -2.17 -16.79 -9.74
C GLN A 161 -1.70 -17.36 -8.38
N GLY A 162 -2.11 -16.75 -7.27
CA GLY A 162 -1.77 -17.13 -5.91
C GLY A 162 -0.46 -16.52 -5.42
N GLU A 163 0.14 -15.62 -6.18
CA GLU A 163 1.41 -14.99 -5.85
C GLU A 163 1.20 -13.86 -4.86
N GLU A 164 2.15 -13.72 -3.93
CA GLU A 164 2.11 -12.67 -2.92
C GLU A 164 2.42 -11.30 -3.56
N LEU A 165 1.58 -10.32 -3.23
CA LEU A 165 1.81 -8.93 -3.62
C LEU A 165 2.94 -8.33 -2.77
N TRP A 166 3.69 -7.41 -3.37
CA TRP A 166 4.59 -6.54 -2.62
C TRP A 166 3.75 -5.46 -1.96
N VAL A 167 3.90 -5.32 -0.63
CA VAL A 167 3.04 -4.43 0.16
C VAL A 167 3.86 -3.57 1.10
N TRP A 168 3.61 -2.26 1.10
CA TRP A 168 4.21 -1.31 2.03
C TRP A 168 3.30 -0.11 2.32
N VAL A 169 3.72 0.69 3.28
CA VAL A 169 3.15 2.00 3.61
C VAL A 169 4.11 3.07 3.10
N HIS A 170 3.56 4.11 2.48
CA HIS A 170 4.30 5.19 1.85
C HIS A 170 3.75 6.54 2.28
N TYR A 171 4.61 7.45 2.69
CA TYR A 171 4.24 8.85 2.90
C TYR A 171 4.44 9.63 1.61
N ALA A 172 3.44 10.42 1.22
CA ALA A 172 3.51 11.30 0.05
C ALA A 172 4.48 12.49 0.25
N ASP A 173 4.93 12.70 1.48
CA ASP A 173 5.89 13.73 1.90
C ASP A 173 7.05 13.11 2.70
N ALA A 174 7.93 13.96 3.24
CA ALA A 174 9.12 13.53 3.97
C ALA A 174 8.89 13.32 5.48
N SER A 175 7.63 13.16 5.94
CA SER A 175 7.33 13.04 7.38
C SER A 175 7.95 11.81 8.02
N ASN A 176 8.07 10.72 7.25
CA ASN A 176 8.72 9.49 7.69
C ASN A 176 9.41 8.80 6.50
N GLU A 177 10.60 9.28 6.13
CA GLU A 177 11.37 8.74 4.99
C GLU A 177 11.75 7.25 5.12
N ASN A 178 11.70 6.68 6.33
CA ASN A 178 12.06 5.29 6.58
C ASN A 178 10.84 4.34 6.56
N ILE A 179 9.62 4.86 6.42
CA ILE A 179 8.40 4.06 6.51
C ILE A 179 8.31 3.00 5.42
N ASP A 180 8.78 3.31 4.20
CA ASP A 180 8.82 2.37 3.08
C ASP A 180 9.61 1.13 3.48
N ASP A 181 10.86 1.31 3.89
CA ASP A 181 11.77 0.21 4.21
C ASP A 181 11.30 -0.60 5.42
N THR A 182 10.84 0.10 6.48
CA THR A 182 10.42 -0.54 7.72
C THR A 182 9.10 -1.28 7.57
N SER A 183 8.10 -0.70 6.90
CA SER A 183 6.83 -1.37 6.65
C SER A 183 7.01 -2.53 5.66
N PHE A 184 7.81 -2.35 4.60
CA PHE A 184 8.07 -3.40 3.62
C PHE A 184 8.73 -4.62 4.27
N ALA A 185 9.74 -4.42 5.13
CA ALA A 185 10.39 -5.51 5.86
C ALA A 185 9.47 -6.25 6.84
N ARG A 186 8.43 -5.58 7.36
CA ARG A 186 7.44 -6.18 8.26
C ARG A 186 6.30 -6.89 7.53
N LEU A 187 6.07 -6.52 6.27
CA LEU A 187 4.95 -6.97 5.46
C LEU A 187 5.34 -8.01 4.42
N ASN A 188 6.62 -8.19 4.13
CA ASN A 188 7.11 -9.13 3.12
C ASN A 188 8.17 -10.05 3.74
N ASP A 189 8.48 -11.16 3.08
CA ASP A 189 9.53 -12.04 3.56
C ASP A 189 10.91 -11.37 3.49
N ARG A 190 11.87 -11.95 4.21
CA ARG A 190 13.21 -11.37 4.35
C ARG A 190 13.93 -11.22 3.01
N ALA A 191 13.85 -12.21 2.12
CA ALA A 191 14.59 -12.17 0.86
C ALA A 191 14.03 -11.04 -0.04
N THR A 192 12.71 -10.92 -0.08
CA THR A 192 12.02 -9.84 -0.79
C THR A 192 12.36 -8.46 -0.20
N ALA A 193 12.42 -8.32 1.13
CA ALA A 193 12.81 -7.06 1.77
C ALA A 193 14.26 -6.65 1.48
N GLU A 194 15.20 -7.60 1.50
CA GLU A 194 16.61 -7.36 1.14
C GLU A 194 16.76 -6.94 -0.33
N LEU A 195 15.89 -7.43 -1.21
CA LEU A 195 15.82 -7.01 -2.61
C LEU A 195 15.26 -5.58 -2.73
N PHE A 196 14.16 -5.27 -2.04
CA PHE A 196 13.53 -3.95 -2.06
C PHE A 196 14.45 -2.82 -1.54
N GLY A 197 15.35 -3.11 -0.61
CA GLY A 197 16.38 -2.15 -0.17
C GLY A 197 17.36 -1.71 -1.27
N LYS A 198 17.38 -2.41 -2.42
CA LYS A 198 18.22 -2.09 -3.60
C LYS A 198 17.43 -1.38 -4.69
N ARG A 199 16.19 -0.98 -4.45
CA ARG A 199 15.25 -0.45 -5.46
C ARG A 199 15.70 0.85 -6.11
N TRP A 200 16.67 1.55 -5.52
CA TRP A 200 17.19 2.81 -6.02
C TRP A 200 18.54 2.64 -6.75
N GLY A 201 18.85 3.60 -7.63
CA GLY A 201 20.13 3.67 -8.33
C GLY A 201 20.48 2.39 -9.10
N GLY A 202 21.75 1.96 -9.00
CA GLY A 202 22.27 0.81 -9.76
C GLY A 202 21.67 -0.56 -9.41
N GLY A 203 20.87 -0.66 -8.33
CA GLY A 203 20.17 -1.90 -7.98
C GLY A 203 18.81 -2.07 -8.64
N LEU A 204 18.23 -1.00 -9.17
CA LEU A 204 16.87 -0.95 -9.71
C LEU A 204 16.61 -2.04 -10.76
N SER A 205 17.47 -2.17 -11.77
CA SER A 205 17.30 -3.16 -12.84
C SER A 205 17.21 -4.59 -12.29
N ALA A 206 18.05 -4.94 -11.31
CA ALA A 206 18.04 -6.28 -10.72
C ALA A 206 16.76 -6.54 -9.90
N VAL A 207 16.25 -5.53 -9.20
CA VAL A 207 14.97 -5.62 -8.45
C VAL A 207 13.80 -5.88 -9.40
N LEU A 208 13.74 -5.15 -10.51
CA LEU A 208 12.67 -5.29 -11.49
C LEU A 208 12.79 -6.58 -12.28
N GLU A 209 14.01 -6.99 -12.65
CA GLU A 209 14.24 -8.30 -13.25
C GLU A 209 13.75 -9.41 -12.33
N GLU A 210 14.08 -9.41 -11.05
CA GLU A 210 13.55 -10.39 -10.08
C GLU A 210 12.02 -10.29 -9.96
N ARG A 211 11.47 -9.09 -9.77
CA ARG A 211 10.02 -8.90 -9.57
C ARG A 211 9.23 -9.31 -10.79
N PHE A 212 9.72 -9.00 -11.99
CA PHE A 212 8.99 -9.20 -13.24
C PHE A 212 9.40 -10.47 -14.00
N ALA A 213 10.53 -11.12 -13.69
CA ALA A 213 10.90 -12.42 -14.28
C ALA A 213 9.98 -13.55 -13.82
N VAL A 214 9.30 -13.40 -12.69
CA VAL A 214 8.29 -14.35 -12.20
C VAL A 214 6.98 -14.23 -13.00
N LEU A 215 6.76 -13.08 -13.65
CA LEU A 215 5.45 -12.68 -14.18
C LEU A 215 5.31 -12.78 -15.71
N GLN A 216 6.31 -13.32 -16.43
CA GLN A 216 6.22 -13.61 -17.87
C GLN A 216 5.89 -15.10 -18.10
N PRO A 217 4.70 -15.46 -18.65
CA PRO A 217 4.34 -16.86 -18.87
C PRO A 217 5.01 -17.54 -20.07
N GLU A 218 5.70 -16.82 -20.95
CA GLU A 218 6.28 -17.41 -22.18
C GLU A 218 7.70 -16.89 -22.43
N GLY A 219 8.70 -17.78 -22.42
CA GLY A 219 10.00 -17.48 -23.03
C GLY A 219 11.29 -17.96 -22.36
N ARG A 220 11.29 -18.88 -21.39
CA ARG A 220 12.55 -19.59 -21.04
C ARG A 220 12.71 -20.85 -21.88
N GLU A 221 13.14 -20.66 -23.14
CA GLU A 221 13.95 -21.67 -23.82
C GLU A 221 15.43 -21.43 -23.43
N THR A 222 16.05 -22.41 -22.80
CA THR A 222 17.52 -22.60 -22.78
C THR A 222 17.83 -23.93 -23.44
#